data_AF-A0A8J4XZG2-F1
#
_entry.id   AF-A0A8J4XZG2-F1
#
_cell.length_a   1.000
_cell.length_b   1.000
_cell.length_c   1.000
_cell.angle_alpha   90.00
_cell.angle_beta   90.00
_cell.angle_gamma   90.00
#
_symmetry.space_group_name_H-M   'P 1'
#
loop_
_entity.id
_entity.type
_entity.pdbx_description
1 polymer ?
#
loop_
_entity_poly.entity_id
_entity_poly.type
_entity_poly.pdbx_seq_one_letter_code
_entity_poly.pdbx_strand_id
1 'polypeptide(L)'
;MKAKELGISLKHLQNWWKNVKDWYVKLSKRTSGQATKMLTERDKWVLKNIAFYKRSQHPGGHGGGSSGGAASTRRKRKTPATERQEEEWMVDLRSTMKANQALLERLLEERSQPQSRREAFIRFVSDTLRSAPEEEYQVMHDQIVDIVHRRHTGSSTSGAGPGPSTAPQPSRPSTSQQSAI
;
A
#
# COMPACT_ATOMS: atom_id res chain seq x y z
N MET A 1 4.48 -9.67 -18.16
CA MET A 1 4.03 -8.37 -18.73
C MET A 1 2.89 -7.92 -17.83
N LYS A 2 3.21 -7.19 -16.75
CA LYS A 2 2.32 -6.99 -15.60
C LYS A 2 0.92 -6.46 -15.90
N ALA A 3 0.75 -5.71 -16.99
CA ALA A 3 -0.56 -5.22 -17.39
C ALA A 3 -1.57 -6.37 -17.61
N LYS A 4 -1.11 -7.51 -18.15
CA LYS A 4 -1.95 -8.71 -18.32
C LYS A 4 -2.27 -9.39 -16.99
N GLU A 5 -1.31 -9.42 -16.05
CA GLU A 5 -1.48 -10.01 -14.72
C GLU A 5 -2.47 -9.22 -13.85
N LEU A 6 -2.53 -7.89 -14.04
CA LEU A 6 -3.48 -7.01 -13.33
C LEU A 6 -4.84 -6.89 -14.02
N GLY A 7 -5.08 -7.60 -15.14
CA GLY A 7 -6.31 -7.47 -15.92
C GLY A 7 -6.51 -6.08 -16.55
N ILE A 8 -5.46 -5.27 -16.65
CA ILE A 8 -5.54 -3.89 -17.15
C ILE A 8 -5.31 -3.92 -18.66
N SER A 9 -6.34 -3.54 -19.43
CA SER A 9 -6.23 -3.46 -20.88
C SER A 9 -5.22 -2.39 -21.33
N LEU A 10 -4.56 -2.61 -22.46
CA LEU A 10 -3.65 -1.64 -23.07
C LEU A 10 -4.35 -0.29 -23.34
N LYS A 11 -5.61 -0.35 -23.79
CA LYS A 11 -6.44 0.84 -24.05
C LYS A 11 -6.65 1.66 -22.78
N HIS A 12 -6.80 1.00 -21.63
CA HIS A 12 -6.92 1.66 -20.34
C HIS A 12 -5.63 2.40 -19.96
N LEU A 13 -4.47 1.76 -20.12
CA LEU A 13 -3.15 2.38 -19.88
C LEU A 13 -2.89 3.58 -20.80
N GLN A 14 -3.24 3.46 -22.08
CA GLN A 14 -3.13 4.57 -23.04
C GLN A 14 -4.01 5.76 -22.63
N ASN A 15 -5.25 5.50 -22.22
CA ASN A 15 -6.17 6.55 -21.80
C ASN A 15 -5.72 7.19 -20.47
N TRP A 16 -5.24 6.39 -19.53
CA TRP A 16 -4.65 6.86 -18.28
C TRP A 16 -3.45 7.79 -18.55
N TRP A 17 -2.54 7.37 -19.42
CA TRP A 17 -1.38 8.18 -19.80
C TRP A 17 -1.76 9.49 -20.49
N LYS A 18 -2.78 9.46 -21.37
CA LYS A 18 -3.32 10.67 -22.01
C LYS A 18 -3.85 11.66 -20.97
N ASN A 19 -4.66 11.20 -20.02
CA ASN A 19 -5.20 12.05 -18.94
C ASN A 19 -4.09 12.67 -18.08
N VAL A 20 -3.07 11.87 -17.76
CA VAL A 20 -1.91 12.31 -16.98
C VAL A 20 -1.12 13.40 -17.71
N LYS A 21 -0.91 13.27 -19.03
CA LYS A 21 -0.28 14.32 -19.86
C LYS A 21 -1.12 15.58 -19.95
N ASP A 22 -2.42 15.46 -20.21
CA ASP A 22 -3.33 16.61 -20.30
C ASP A 22 -3.36 17.37 -18.98
N TRP A 23 -3.30 16.65 -17.86
CA TRP A 23 -3.23 17.24 -16.53
C TRP A 23 -1.91 17.97 -16.28
N TYR A 24 -0.77 17.38 -16.66
CA TYR A 24 0.53 18.05 -16.60
C TYR A 24 0.54 19.36 -17.41
N VAL A 25 -0.02 19.38 -18.62
CA VAL A 25 -0.11 20.61 -19.44
C VAL A 25 -0.99 21.67 -18.78
N LYS A 26 -2.11 21.27 -18.16
CA LYS A 26 -2.95 22.20 -17.39
C LYS A 26 -2.21 22.75 -16.17
N LEU A 27 -1.45 21.91 -15.46
CA LEU A 27 -0.67 22.32 -14.30
C LEU A 27 0.47 23.26 -14.68
N SER A 28 1.21 22.97 -15.74
CA SER A 28 2.32 23.81 -16.19
C SER A 28 1.87 25.22 -16.59
N LYS A 29 0.70 25.35 -17.22
CA LYS A 29 0.07 26.65 -17.54
C LYS A 29 -0.45 27.39 -16.31
N ARG A 30 -0.95 26.67 -15.30
CA ARG A 30 -1.41 27.28 -14.03
C ARG A 30 -0.25 27.83 -13.22
N THR A 31 0.87 27.11 -13.18
CA THR A 31 2.08 27.56 -12.48
C THR A 31 2.69 28.82 -13.11
N SER A 32 2.51 29.06 -14.41
CA SER A 32 3.07 30.24 -15.09
C SER A 32 2.24 31.52 -14.96
N GLY A 33 1.03 31.48 -14.37
CA GLY A 33 0.10 32.63 -14.43
C GLY A 33 -0.67 32.97 -13.15
N GLN A 34 -0.63 32.15 -12.09
CA GLN A 34 -1.30 32.47 -10.82
C GLN A 34 -0.35 32.31 -9.63
N ALA A 35 0.03 33.45 -9.03
CA ALA A 35 0.45 33.47 -7.64
C ALA A 35 -0.77 33.04 -6.78
N THR A 36 -0.58 32.10 -5.84
CA THR A 36 -1.50 31.70 -4.74
C THR A 36 -2.63 30.68 -4.99
N LYS A 37 -2.52 29.73 -5.93
CA LYS A 37 -3.25 28.45 -5.75
C LYS A 37 -2.30 27.38 -5.22
N MET A 38 -2.51 26.96 -3.96
CA MET A 38 -1.73 25.88 -3.36
C MET A 38 -1.89 24.61 -4.21
N LEU A 39 -0.81 24.21 -4.86
CA LEU A 39 -0.76 22.94 -5.58
C LEU A 39 -0.98 21.81 -4.57
N THR A 40 -1.90 20.90 -4.88
CA THR A 40 -2.10 19.70 -4.07
C THR A 40 -0.86 18.82 -4.13
N GLU A 41 -0.67 17.93 -3.16
CA GLU A 41 0.47 16.99 -3.18
C GLU A 41 0.50 16.17 -4.48
N ARG A 42 -0.67 15.83 -5.00
CA ARG A 42 -0.81 15.12 -6.27
C ARG A 42 -0.33 15.95 -7.45
N ASP A 43 -0.63 17.25 -7.48
CA ASP A 43 -0.14 18.17 -8.51
C ASP A 43 1.39 18.30 -8.45
N LYS A 44 1.96 18.40 -7.23
CA LYS A 44 3.41 18.44 -7.00
C LYS A 44 4.07 17.16 -7.50
N TRP A 45 3.47 16.00 -7.23
CA TRP A 45 3.96 14.70 -7.70
C TRP A 45 3.94 14.62 -9.23
N VAL A 46 2.85 15.04 -9.88
CA VAL A 46 2.74 15.05 -11.35
C VAL A 46 3.78 15.97 -11.98
N LEU A 47 3.98 17.17 -11.45
CA LEU A 47 5.00 18.10 -11.95
C LEU A 47 6.42 17.52 -11.80
N LYS A 48 6.73 16.90 -10.66
CA LYS A 48 8.05 16.32 -10.39
C LYS A 48 8.36 15.12 -11.29
N ASN A 49 7.41 14.21 -11.45
CA ASN A 49 7.65 12.94 -12.15
C ASN A 49 7.43 13.04 -13.66
N ILE A 50 6.73 14.07 -14.16
CA ILE A 50 6.38 14.22 -15.58
C ILE A 50 7.08 15.45 -16.20
N ALA A 51 7.98 16.10 -15.45
CA ALA A 51 8.82 17.20 -15.94
C ALA A 51 9.60 16.86 -17.21
N PHE A 52 9.94 15.59 -17.44
CA PHE A 52 10.64 15.15 -18.66
C PHE A 52 9.86 15.49 -19.95
N TYR A 53 8.53 15.62 -19.87
CA TYR A 53 7.68 15.98 -21.00
C TYR A 53 7.90 17.42 -21.51
N LYS A 54 8.51 18.30 -20.70
CA LYS A 54 8.85 19.67 -21.14
C LYS A 54 9.92 19.70 -22.23
N ARG A 55 10.78 18.68 -22.31
CA ARG A 55 11.94 18.66 -23.22
C ARG A 55 11.56 18.33 -24.67
N SER A 56 10.40 17.69 -24.90
CA SER A 56 9.93 17.27 -26.22
C SER A 56 8.98 18.26 -26.89
N GLN A 57 8.48 19.28 -26.18
CA GLN A 57 7.51 20.24 -26.71
C GLN A 57 8.10 21.51 -27.35
N HIS A 58 9.43 21.68 -27.38
CA HIS A 58 10.06 22.78 -28.13
C HIS A 58 11.12 22.29 -29.12
N PRO A 59 10.74 22.03 -30.38
CA PRO A 59 11.68 22.03 -31.50
C PRO A 59 11.89 23.41 -32.14
N GLY A 60 11.20 24.48 -31.72
CA GLY A 60 11.52 25.83 -32.22
C GLY A 60 10.44 26.88 -32.04
N GLY A 61 10.55 27.73 -31.03
CA GLY A 61 9.62 28.85 -30.91
C GLY A 61 9.96 29.86 -29.82
N HIS A 62 11.00 30.67 -30.06
CA HIS A 62 11.05 32.06 -29.59
C HIS A 62 12.02 32.86 -30.45
N GLY A 63 11.52 33.93 -31.06
CA GLY A 63 12.32 34.85 -31.88
C GLY A 63 11.49 35.57 -32.94
N GLY A 64 10.48 36.32 -32.51
CA GLY A 64 9.95 37.40 -33.33
C GLY A 64 10.99 38.53 -33.36
N GLY A 65 11.47 38.89 -34.55
CA GLY A 65 12.44 39.96 -34.74
C GLY A 65 12.98 40.05 -36.16
N SER A 66 12.26 40.78 -37.01
CA SER A 66 12.75 41.62 -38.11
C SER A 66 13.64 41.02 -39.23
N SER A 67 13.10 41.17 -40.45
CA SER A 67 13.77 41.54 -41.71
C SER A 67 14.95 40.70 -42.24
N GLY A 68 14.70 40.07 -43.39
CA GLY A 68 15.62 40.12 -44.53
C GLY A 68 16.62 38.98 -44.68
N GLY A 69 16.51 38.28 -45.82
CA GLY A 69 17.69 37.93 -46.61
C GLY A 69 18.30 36.53 -46.43
N ALA A 70 18.31 35.84 -47.57
CA ALA A 70 19.36 34.94 -48.05
C ALA A 70 19.42 33.48 -47.54
N ALA A 71 19.47 32.60 -48.53
CA ALA A 71 19.59 31.16 -48.47
C ALA A 71 20.88 30.71 -47.74
N SER A 72 20.76 29.67 -46.90
CA SER A 72 21.90 28.86 -46.49
C SER A 72 21.45 27.44 -46.15
N THR A 73 21.74 26.51 -47.05
CA THR A 73 21.55 25.06 -46.91
C THR A 73 22.55 24.49 -45.90
N ARG A 74 22.25 24.58 -44.60
CA ARG A 74 23.08 23.98 -43.56
C ARG A 74 22.59 22.58 -43.19
N ARG A 75 23.27 21.57 -43.73
CA ARG A 75 23.10 20.14 -43.41
C ARG A 75 23.16 19.92 -41.88
N LYS A 76 22.02 19.55 -41.30
CA LYS A 76 21.86 19.25 -39.86
C LYS A 76 22.33 17.82 -39.61
N ARG A 77 23.59 17.66 -39.20
CA ARG A 77 24.12 16.40 -38.67
C ARG A 77 23.38 16.07 -37.37
N LYS A 78 22.69 14.92 -37.36
CA LYS A 78 21.94 14.37 -36.22
C LYS A 78 22.97 13.84 -35.20
N THR A 79 23.01 14.46 -34.02
CA THR A 79 23.95 14.13 -32.94
C THR A 79 23.53 12.85 -32.19
N PRO A 80 24.43 11.86 -32.01
CA PRO A 80 24.16 10.58 -31.31
C PRO A 80 24.11 10.68 -29.77
N ALA A 81 24.34 11.87 -29.19
CA ALA A 81 24.38 12.06 -27.74
C ALA A 81 23.00 11.95 -27.06
N THR A 82 21.91 12.17 -27.81
CA THR A 82 20.55 12.10 -27.26
C THR A 82 20.09 10.66 -27.03
N GLU A 83 20.51 9.70 -27.87
CA GLU A 83 20.13 8.28 -27.71
C GLU A 83 20.73 7.64 -26.45
N ARG A 84 21.99 7.94 -26.11
CA ARG A 84 22.60 7.41 -24.87
C ARG A 84 21.92 7.93 -23.62
N GLN A 85 21.59 9.23 -23.60
CA GLN A 85 20.83 9.80 -22.49
C GLN A 85 19.42 9.20 -22.43
N GLU A 86 18.85 8.82 -23.58
CA GLU A 86 17.56 8.13 -23.65
C GLU A 86 17.59 6.71 -23.07
N GLU A 87 18.66 5.96 -23.33
CA GLU A 87 18.86 4.63 -22.77
C GLU A 87 19.08 4.67 -21.26
N GLU A 88 19.89 5.61 -20.77
CA GLU A 88 20.18 5.77 -19.33
C GLU A 88 18.91 6.03 -18.52
N TRP A 89 18.01 6.93 -18.97
CA TRP A 89 16.76 7.17 -18.23
C TRP A 89 15.79 5.99 -18.31
N MET A 90 15.75 5.26 -19.43
CA MET A 90 14.91 4.06 -19.51
C MET A 90 15.42 2.94 -18.61
N VAL A 91 16.73 2.86 -18.39
CA VAL A 91 17.33 1.95 -17.40
C VAL A 91 16.92 2.37 -15.99
N ASP A 92 17.01 3.67 -15.66
CA ASP A 92 16.64 4.19 -14.35
C ASP A 92 15.14 4.02 -14.05
N LEU A 93 14.27 4.27 -15.03
CA LEU A 93 12.83 4.05 -14.90
C LEU A 93 12.51 2.57 -14.68
N ARG A 94 13.14 1.66 -15.44
CA ARG A 94 12.98 0.22 -15.25
C ARG A 94 13.48 -0.22 -13.87
N SER A 95 14.60 0.33 -13.41
CA SER A 95 15.14 0.10 -12.07
C SER A 95 14.16 0.53 -10.99
N THR A 96 13.61 1.74 -11.10
CA THR A 96 12.62 2.28 -10.16
C THR A 96 11.33 1.46 -10.15
N MET A 97 10.82 1.07 -11.31
CA MET A 97 9.63 0.20 -11.39
C MET A 97 9.88 -1.18 -10.78
N LYS A 98 11.11 -1.71 -10.91
CA LYS A 98 11.52 -2.97 -10.30
C LYS A 98 11.66 -2.86 -8.77
N ALA A 99 12.21 -1.75 -8.27
CA ALA A 99 12.27 -1.47 -6.84
C ALA A 99 10.88 -1.33 -6.21
N ASN A 100 9.99 -0.57 -6.87
CA ASN A 100 8.60 -0.43 -6.43
C ASN A 100 7.84 -1.76 -6.48
N GLN A 101 8.11 -2.60 -7.49
CA GLN A 101 7.58 -3.95 -7.53
C GLN A 101 8.01 -4.76 -6.31
N ALA A 102 9.31 -4.81 -6.03
CA ALA A 102 9.85 -5.57 -4.91
C ALA A 102 9.28 -5.08 -3.56
N LEU A 103 9.05 -3.78 -3.42
CA LEU A 103 8.40 -3.21 -2.23
C LEU A 103 6.95 -3.68 -2.10
N LEU A 104 6.17 -3.69 -3.20
CA LEU A 104 4.80 -4.20 -3.19
C LEU A 104 4.76 -5.70 -2.89
N GLU A 105 5.67 -6.50 -3.47
CA GLU A 105 5.80 -7.92 -3.17
C GLU A 105 6.10 -8.15 -1.69
N ARG A 106 7.03 -7.38 -1.12
CA ARG A 106 7.37 -7.45 0.31
C ARG A 106 6.19 -7.08 1.22
N LEU A 107 5.43 -6.04 0.87
CA LEU A 107 4.23 -5.65 1.63
C LEU A 107 3.13 -6.71 1.54
N LEU A 108 2.99 -7.39 0.40
CA LEU A 108 2.05 -8.49 0.24
C LEU A 108 2.48 -9.70 1.07
N GLU A 109 3.77 -10.03 1.11
CA GLU A 109 4.34 -11.11 1.93
C GLU A 109 4.25 -10.81 3.44
N GLU A 110 4.46 -9.55 3.82
CA GLU A 110 4.31 -9.09 5.20
C GLU A 110 2.83 -9.14 5.66
N ARG A 111 1.90 -9.01 4.71
CA ARG A 111 0.45 -9.09 4.97
C ARG A 111 -0.11 -10.51 4.89
N SER A 112 0.61 -11.44 4.25
CA SER A 112 0.26 -12.87 4.22
C SER A 112 0.73 -13.61 5.48
N GLN A 113 1.65 -13.04 6.26
CA GLN A 113 1.90 -13.47 7.63
C GLN A 113 0.73 -13.06 8.54
N PRO A 114 0.16 -13.96 9.37
CA PRO A 114 -0.81 -13.57 10.39
C PRO A 114 -0.11 -12.60 11.35
N GLN A 115 -0.42 -11.31 11.23
CA GLN A 115 0.31 -10.21 11.89
C GLN A 115 0.08 -10.21 13.40
N SER A 116 -0.87 -11.02 13.88
CA SER A 116 -1.10 -11.21 15.31
C SER A 116 -1.55 -12.63 15.63
N ARG A 117 -1.27 -13.08 16.87
CA ARG A 117 -1.84 -14.31 17.45
C ARG A 117 -3.37 -14.35 17.32
N ARG A 118 -4.02 -13.19 17.35
CA ARG A 118 -5.46 -13.03 17.13
C ARG A 118 -5.87 -13.42 15.71
N GLU A 119 -5.15 -12.99 14.68
CA GLU A 119 -5.44 -13.35 13.29
C GLU A 119 -5.21 -14.83 13.03
N ALA A 120 -4.13 -15.40 13.57
CA ALA A 120 -3.88 -16.84 13.49
C ALA A 120 -5.03 -17.65 14.13
N PHE A 121 -5.54 -17.20 15.28
CA PHE A 121 -6.70 -17.80 15.93
C PHE A 121 -7.97 -17.66 15.09
N ILE A 122 -8.26 -16.47 14.55
CA ILE A 122 -9.43 -16.25 13.67
C ILE A 122 -9.38 -17.15 12.45
N ARG A 123 -8.20 -17.28 11.82
CA ARG A 123 -8.00 -18.16 10.67
C ARG A 123 -8.23 -19.62 11.03
N PHE A 124 -7.63 -20.10 12.12
CA PHE A 124 -7.84 -21.45 12.63
C PHE A 124 -9.33 -21.74 12.85
N VAL A 125 -10.04 -20.88 13.58
CA VAL A 125 -11.49 -21.05 13.84
C VAL A 125 -12.28 -21.06 12.53
N SER A 126 -11.95 -20.16 11.60
CA SER A 126 -12.63 -20.10 10.29
C SER A 126 -12.42 -21.36 9.47
N ASP A 127 -11.18 -21.88 9.44
CA ASP A 127 -10.82 -23.08 8.70
C ASP A 127 -11.49 -24.31 9.34
N THR A 128 -11.48 -24.42 10.67
CA THR A 128 -12.18 -25.49 11.41
C THR A 128 -13.68 -25.49 11.14
N LEU A 129 -14.33 -24.33 11.22
CA LEU A 129 -15.77 -24.21 10.95
C LEU A 129 -16.11 -24.52 9.49
N ARG A 130 -15.24 -24.19 8.53
CA ARG A 130 -15.47 -24.49 7.10
C ARG A 130 -15.30 -25.98 6.78
N SER A 131 -14.43 -26.68 7.50
CA SER A 131 -14.16 -28.11 7.27
C SER A 131 -15.09 -29.06 8.01
N ALA A 132 -15.87 -28.55 8.97
CA ALA A 132 -16.74 -29.37 9.80
C ALA A 132 -17.97 -29.87 9.01
N PRO A 133 -18.44 -31.11 9.28
CA PRO A 133 -19.76 -31.55 8.84
C PRO A 133 -20.87 -30.63 9.35
N GLU A 134 -21.97 -30.51 8.62
CA GLU A 134 -23.05 -29.56 8.91
C GLU A 134 -23.65 -29.77 10.32
N GLU A 135 -23.74 -31.02 10.76
CA GLU A 135 -24.27 -31.38 12.07
C GLU A 135 -23.38 -30.85 13.21
N GLU A 136 -22.05 -30.93 13.03
CA GLU A 136 -21.07 -30.43 14.00
C GLU A 136 -20.94 -28.91 13.94
N TYR A 137 -21.05 -28.33 12.74
CA TYR A 137 -21.04 -26.89 12.53
C TYR A 137 -22.16 -26.21 13.32
N GLN A 138 -23.39 -26.75 13.25
CA GLN A 138 -24.53 -26.15 13.94
C GLN A 138 -24.35 -26.15 15.45
N VAL A 139 -23.84 -27.25 16.02
CA VAL A 139 -23.55 -27.34 17.47
C VAL A 139 -22.47 -26.35 17.88
N MET A 140 -21.37 -26.24 17.12
CA MET A 140 -20.30 -25.27 17.40
C MET A 140 -20.78 -23.83 17.26
N HIS A 141 -21.59 -23.53 16.25
CA HIS A 141 -22.19 -22.22 16.04
C HIS A 141 -23.03 -21.81 17.24
N ASP A 142 -23.94 -22.66 17.69
CA ASP A 142 -24.83 -22.37 18.82
C ASP A 142 -24.04 -22.15 20.12
N GLN A 143 -22.97 -22.92 20.35
CA GLN A 143 -22.06 -22.72 21.49
C GLN A 143 -21.31 -21.38 21.41
N ILE A 144 -20.80 -21.01 20.24
CA ILE A 144 -20.10 -19.72 20.05
C ILE A 144 -21.06 -18.56 20.30
N VAL A 145 -22.26 -18.63 19.73
CA VAL A 145 -23.31 -17.62 19.90
C VAL A 145 -23.67 -17.48 21.37
N ASP A 146 -23.89 -18.58 22.07
CA ASP A 146 -24.23 -18.58 23.49
C ASP A 146 -23.10 -17.99 24.36
N ILE A 147 -21.83 -18.34 24.12
CA ILE A 147 -20.67 -17.74 24.81
C ILE A 147 -20.63 -16.22 24.62
N VAL A 148 -20.91 -15.74 23.40
CA VAL A 148 -20.95 -14.30 23.09
C VAL A 148 -22.10 -13.63 23.84
N HIS A 149 -23.30 -14.22 23.82
CA HIS A 149 -24.46 -13.69 24.52
C HIS A 149 -24.25 -13.64 26.04
N ARG A 150 -23.71 -14.68 26.67
CA ARG A 150 -23.41 -14.71 28.12
C ARG A 150 -22.41 -13.62 28.52
N ARG A 151 -21.42 -13.31 27.67
CA ARG A 151 -20.47 -12.22 27.95
C ARG A 151 -21.11 -10.84 27.85
N HIS A 152 -22.07 -10.65 26.94
CA HIS A 152 -22.78 -9.38 26.82
C HIS A 152 -23.83 -9.17 27.91
N THR A 153 -24.44 -10.24 28.44
CA THR A 153 -25.44 -10.16 29.50
C THR A 153 -24.86 -10.20 30.92
N GLY A 154 -23.66 -10.77 31.12
CA GLY A 154 -23.02 -10.92 32.43
C GLY A 154 -22.23 -9.71 32.96
N SER A 155 -22.14 -8.61 32.20
CA SER A 155 -21.37 -7.41 32.62
C SER A 155 -22.11 -6.48 33.61
N SER A 156 -23.24 -6.88 34.16
CA SER A 156 -24.10 -6.01 35.00
C SER A 156 -24.12 -6.35 36.50
N THR A 157 -23.42 -7.40 36.96
CA THR A 157 -23.55 -7.89 38.34
C THR A 157 -22.21 -8.21 39.00
N SER A 158 -21.54 -7.19 39.56
CA SER A 158 -20.65 -7.36 40.73
C SER A 158 -20.26 -6.01 41.35
N GLY A 159 -21.21 -5.43 42.08
CA GLY A 159 -21.01 -4.34 43.03
C GLY A 159 -21.72 -4.61 44.35
N ALA A 160 -21.61 -5.84 44.88
CA ALA A 160 -22.03 -6.18 46.23
C ALA A 160 -21.19 -7.37 46.69
N GLY A 161 -20.21 -7.10 47.56
CA GLY A 161 -19.31 -8.10 48.09
C GLY A 161 -20.01 -9.06 49.07
N PRO A 162 -19.57 -10.33 49.15
CA PRO A 162 -19.85 -11.14 50.31
C PRO A 162 -18.81 -10.83 51.39
N GLY A 163 -19.32 -10.56 52.61
CA GLY A 163 -18.52 -10.28 53.79
C GLY A 163 -17.60 -11.42 54.22
N PRO A 164 -16.65 -11.15 55.13
CA PRO A 164 -15.64 -12.10 55.56
C PRO A 164 -16.29 -13.21 56.42
N SER A 165 -16.38 -14.42 55.86
CA SER A 165 -16.80 -15.61 56.60
C SER A 165 -15.60 -16.49 56.93
N THR A 166 -15.31 -16.50 58.22
CA THR A 166 -14.37 -17.26 59.04
C THR A 166 -14.20 -18.76 58.70
N ALA A 167 -12.93 -19.17 58.45
CA ALA A 167 -12.23 -20.43 58.80
C ALA A 167 -12.75 -21.82 58.27
N PRO A 168 -11.96 -22.93 58.32
CA PRO A 168 -10.65 -23.13 58.93
C PRO A 168 -9.55 -23.74 58.01
N GLN A 169 -8.32 -23.56 58.48
CA GLN A 169 -7.06 -24.02 57.91
C GLN A 169 -6.88 -25.56 58.02
N PRO A 170 -6.46 -26.27 56.97
CA PRO A 170 -5.96 -27.64 57.12
C PRO A 170 -4.46 -27.66 57.45
N SER A 171 -4.15 -28.44 58.49
CA SER A 171 -2.84 -28.64 59.12
C SER A 171 -1.77 -29.15 58.16
N ARG A 172 -0.58 -28.54 58.21
CA ARG A 172 0.65 -29.02 57.55
C ARG A 172 1.19 -30.27 58.24
N PRO A 173 1.51 -31.36 57.52
CA PRO A 173 2.36 -32.41 58.06
C PRO A 173 3.83 -31.97 58.06
N SER A 174 4.47 -32.19 59.21
CA SER A 174 5.88 -31.92 59.49
C SER A 174 6.72 -33.08 58.97
N THR A 175 7.48 -32.90 57.90
CA THR A 175 8.44 -33.91 57.42
C THR A 175 9.77 -33.71 58.13
N SER A 176 10.00 -34.56 59.13
CA SER A 176 11.29 -34.77 59.78
C SER A 176 12.21 -35.54 58.82
N GLN A 177 13.28 -34.91 58.32
CA GLN A 177 14.39 -35.62 57.69
C GLN A 177 15.40 -36.02 58.77
N GLN A 178 15.50 -37.32 59.02
CA GLN A 178 16.61 -37.92 59.75
C GLN A 178 17.84 -37.99 58.84
N SER A 179 18.96 -37.49 59.35
CA SER A 179 20.28 -37.58 58.75
C SER A 179 20.84 -39.00 58.85
N ALA A 180 21.56 -39.37 57.80
CA ALA A 180 22.28 -40.62 57.62
C ALA A 180 23.42 -40.81 58.62
N ILE A 181 23.72 -42.09 58.89
CA ILE A 181 25.03 -42.60 59.33
C ILE A 181 25.54 -43.47 58.19
#